data_AF-A0AAE4CCH2-F1
#
_entry.id   AF-A0AAE4CCH2-F1
#
_cell.length_a   1.000
_cell.length_b   1.000
_cell.length_c   1.000
_cell.angle_alpha   90.00
_cell.angle_beta   90.00
_cell.angle_gamma   90.00
#
_symmetry.space_group_name_H-M   'P 1'
#
loop_
_entity.id
_entity.type
_entity.pdbx_description
1 polymer ?
#
loop_
_entity_poly.entity_id
_entity_poly.type
_entity_poly.pdbx_seq_one_letter_code
_entity_poly.pdbx_strand_id
1 'polypeptide(L)'
;MAGEVRARRGLAGLLRLGLGQKACDAALTGDLGRAVAAIAEEEAIADAVGDAPLVYCRLLLAALRGRATEALPLFWAVAAAESAQPGGRVTNLNWTTALLHNGLGDYPAALAAARRVLDDGELFHVGGTLPELIEARRQLRDRPLSAG
;
A
#
# COMPACT_ATOMS: atom_id res chain seq x y z
N MET A 1 -11.75 -4.03 35.37
CA MET A 1 -12.65 -3.69 34.25
C MET A 1 -12.03 -2.65 33.29
N ALA A 2 -12.05 -1.34 33.56
CA ALA A 2 -11.55 -0.34 32.60
C ALA A 2 -10.04 -0.48 32.23
N GLY A 3 -9.17 -0.81 33.19
CA GLY A 3 -7.74 -1.02 32.93
C GLY A 3 -7.44 -2.29 32.11
N GLU A 4 -8.24 -3.33 32.28
CA GLU A 4 -8.08 -4.63 31.62
C GLU A 4 -8.58 -4.59 30.17
N VAL A 5 -9.69 -3.88 29.93
CA VAL A 5 -10.19 -3.57 28.57
C VAL A 5 -9.19 -2.72 27.79
N ARG A 6 -8.56 -1.73 28.44
CA ARG A 6 -7.52 -0.89 27.82
C ARG A 6 -6.26 -1.70 27.49
N ALA A 7 -5.80 -2.55 28.41
CA ALA A 7 -4.65 -3.43 28.18
C ALA A 7 -4.90 -4.42 27.03
N ARG A 8 -6.10 -5.02 26.98
CA ARG A 8 -6.49 -5.95 25.91
C ARG A 8 -6.56 -5.29 24.54
N ARG A 9 -7.09 -4.06 24.45
CA ARG A 9 -7.06 -3.25 23.21
C ARG A 9 -5.62 -2.91 22.80
N GLY A 10 -4.75 -2.55 23.74
CA GLY A 10 -3.34 -2.28 23.45
C GLY A 10 -2.59 -3.48 22.88
N LEU A 11 -2.78 -4.67 23.47
CA LEU A 11 -2.19 -5.91 22.97
C LEU A 11 -2.69 -6.27 21.57
N ALA A 12 -4.00 -6.11 21.31
CA ALA A 12 -4.58 -6.34 19.99
C ALA A 12 -3.97 -5.41 18.94
N GLY A 13 -3.75 -4.13 19.28
CA GLY A 13 -3.08 -3.17 18.39
C GLY A 13 -1.67 -3.62 17.97
N LEU A 14 -0.85 -4.08 18.93
CA LEU A 14 0.50 -4.58 18.64
C LEU A 14 0.48 -5.84 17.76
N LEU A 15 -0.42 -6.78 18.05
CA LEU A 15 -0.56 -8.00 17.25
C LEU A 15 -0.93 -7.68 15.80
N ARG A 16 -1.91 -6.79 15.61
CA ARG A 16 -2.35 -6.34 14.28
C ARG A 16 -1.24 -5.66 13.49
N LEU A 17 -0.45 -4.80 14.14
CA LEU A 17 0.74 -4.19 13.52
C LEU A 17 1.75 -5.26 13.09
N GLY A 18 2.01 -6.27 13.94
CA GLY A 18 2.90 -7.38 13.61
C GLY A 18 2.40 -8.21 12.42
N LEU A 19 1.09 -8.46 12.34
CA LEU A 19 0.47 -9.14 11.20
C LEU A 19 0.57 -8.33 9.90
N GLY A 20 0.34 -7.02 9.98
CA GLY A 20 0.52 -6.13 8.83
C GLY A 20 1.97 -6.11 8.31
N GLN A 21 2.96 -6.14 9.21
CA GLN A 21 4.37 -6.25 8.80
C GLN A 21 4.70 -7.61 8.18
N LYS A 22 4.19 -8.72 8.76
CA LYS A 22 4.32 -10.06 8.15
C LYS A 22 3.69 -10.13 6.76
N ALA A 23 2.56 -9.46 6.57
CA ALA A 23 1.91 -9.38 5.27
C ALA A 23 2.78 -8.63 4.25
N CYS A 24 3.35 -7.49 4.63
CA CYS A 24 4.27 -6.74 3.76
C CYS A 24 5.52 -7.54 3.41
N ASP A 25 6.17 -8.17 4.39
CA ASP A 25 7.35 -9.03 4.19
C ASP A 25 7.05 -10.18 3.22
N ALA A 26 5.95 -10.89 3.45
CA ALA A 26 5.51 -11.98 2.58
C ALA A 26 5.20 -11.49 1.15
N ALA A 27 4.53 -10.34 1.02
CA ALA A 27 4.21 -9.77 -0.29
C ALA A 27 5.47 -9.35 -1.06
N LEU A 28 6.41 -8.67 -0.41
CA LEU A 28 7.67 -8.21 -1.01
C LEU A 28 8.62 -9.37 -1.37
N THR A 29 8.53 -10.49 -0.65
CA THR A 29 9.29 -11.72 -0.95
C THR A 29 8.58 -12.67 -1.91
N GLY A 30 7.39 -12.32 -2.39
CA GLY A 30 6.62 -13.05 -3.40
C GLY A 30 5.69 -14.14 -2.86
N ASP A 31 5.60 -14.35 -1.55
CA ASP A 31 4.64 -15.27 -0.94
C ASP A 31 3.28 -14.59 -0.71
N LEU A 32 2.53 -14.44 -1.80
CA LEU A 32 1.21 -13.80 -1.77
C LEU A 32 0.19 -14.61 -0.93
N GLY A 33 0.39 -15.92 -0.78
CA GLY A 33 -0.47 -16.77 0.05
C GLY A 33 -0.34 -16.42 1.53
N ARG A 34 0.89 -16.32 2.03
CA ARG A 34 1.16 -15.87 3.40
C ARG A 34 0.73 -14.42 3.62
N ALA A 35 0.89 -13.56 2.63
CA ALA A 35 0.40 -12.18 2.71
C ALA A 35 -1.13 -12.13 2.90
N VAL A 36 -1.89 -12.91 2.12
CA VAL A 36 -3.34 -13.03 2.25
C VAL A 36 -3.74 -13.55 3.62
N ALA A 37 -3.09 -14.62 4.09
CA ALA A 37 -3.41 -15.22 5.38
C ALA A 37 -3.19 -14.24 6.54
N ALA A 38 -2.06 -13.51 6.53
CA ALA A 38 -1.75 -12.52 7.56
C ALA A 38 -2.73 -11.33 7.55
N ILE A 39 -3.16 -10.88 6.37
CA ILE A 39 -4.19 -9.83 6.24
C ILE A 39 -5.53 -10.31 6.78
N ALA A 40 -5.95 -11.53 6.43
CA ALA A 40 -7.23 -12.08 6.90
C ALA A 40 -7.26 -12.24 8.43
N GLU A 41 -6.13 -12.65 9.04
CA GLU A 41 -6.01 -12.74 10.50
C GLU A 41 -6.08 -11.34 11.15
N GLU A 42 -5.42 -10.34 10.56
CA GLU A 42 -5.50 -8.95 11.03
C GLU A 42 -6.94 -8.41 10.95
N GLU A 43 -7.63 -8.65 9.83
CA GLU A 43 -9.02 -8.25 9.61
C GLU A 43 -9.95 -8.89 10.65
N ALA A 44 -9.76 -10.17 10.96
CA ALA A 44 -10.55 -10.87 11.99
C ALA A 44 -10.34 -10.28 13.39
N ILE A 45 -9.11 -9.89 13.74
CA ILE A 45 -8.84 -9.24 15.03
C ILE A 45 -9.40 -7.82 15.05
N ALA A 46 -9.28 -7.07 13.95
CA ALA A 46 -9.83 -5.73 13.82
C ALA A 46 -11.34 -5.73 14.06
N ASP A 47 -12.07 -6.65 13.42
CA ASP A 47 -13.50 -6.86 13.62
C ASP A 47 -13.84 -7.18 15.09
N ALA A 48 -13.10 -8.12 15.70
CA ALA A 48 -13.31 -8.52 17.09
C ALA A 48 -13.09 -7.39 18.11
N VAL A 49 -12.30 -6.36 17.78
CA VAL A 49 -12.08 -5.18 18.66
C VAL A 49 -12.84 -3.93 18.22
N GLY A 50 -13.57 -4.00 17.11
CA GLY A 50 -14.37 -2.90 16.55
C GLY A 50 -13.54 -1.79 15.89
N ASP A 51 -12.38 -2.13 15.33
CA ASP A 51 -11.51 -1.21 14.63
C ASP A 51 -11.55 -1.45 13.11
N ALA A 52 -11.18 -0.43 12.32
CA ALA A 52 -10.98 -0.60 10.89
C ALA A 52 -9.70 -1.43 10.60
N PRO A 53 -9.70 -2.33 9.60
CA PRO A 53 -8.51 -3.08 9.19
C PRO A 53 -7.35 -2.19 8.74
N LEU A 54 -6.13 -2.73 8.83
CA LEU A 54 -4.93 -2.02 8.38
C LEU A 54 -4.92 -1.87 6.86
N VAL A 55 -4.71 -0.64 6.38
CA VAL A 55 -4.85 -0.31 4.97
C VAL A 55 -3.56 -0.55 4.17
N TYR A 56 -2.39 -0.28 4.75
CA TYR A 56 -1.12 -0.25 4.01
C TYR A 56 -0.72 -1.61 3.40
N CYS A 57 -0.87 -2.70 4.16
CA CYS A 57 -0.55 -4.05 3.68
C CYS A 57 -1.53 -4.52 2.58
N ARG A 58 -2.80 -4.08 2.66
CA ARG A 58 -3.84 -4.37 1.66
C ARG A 58 -3.55 -3.63 0.35
N LEU A 59 -3.17 -2.35 0.42
CA LEU A 59 -2.74 -1.57 -0.74
C LEU A 59 -1.55 -2.22 -1.44
N LEU A 60 -0.52 -2.62 -0.68
CA LEU A 60 0.68 -3.24 -1.22
C LEU A 60 0.38 -4.56 -1.93
N LEU A 61 -0.38 -5.45 -1.29
CA LEU A 61 -0.77 -6.72 -1.89
C LEU A 61 -1.61 -6.53 -3.15
N ALA A 62 -2.54 -5.57 -3.16
CA ALA A 62 -3.36 -5.27 -4.33
C ALA A 62 -2.51 -4.76 -5.51
N ALA A 63 -1.55 -3.87 -5.23
CA ALA A 63 -0.61 -3.35 -6.23
C ALA A 63 0.25 -4.46 -6.83
N LEU A 64 0.86 -5.32 -5.99
CA LEU A 64 1.76 -6.40 -6.42
C LEU A 64 1.06 -7.47 -7.27
N ARG A 65 -0.26 -7.62 -7.14
CA ARG A 65 -1.04 -8.51 -8.02
C ARG A 65 -1.18 -7.98 -9.44
N GLY A 66 -0.96 -6.69 -9.68
CA GLY A 66 -0.98 -6.09 -11.02
C GLY A 66 -2.36 -6.10 -11.70
N ARG A 67 -3.45 -6.25 -10.95
CA ARG A 67 -4.82 -6.31 -11.49
C ARG A 67 -5.57 -5.02 -11.17
N ALA A 68 -5.66 -4.12 -12.15
CA ALA A 68 -6.30 -2.81 -11.99
C ALA A 68 -7.74 -2.90 -11.45
N THR A 69 -8.51 -3.89 -11.92
CA THR A 69 -9.90 -4.13 -11.49
C THR A 69 -10.03 -4.50 -10.02
N GLU A 70 -8.98 -5.06 -9.40
CA GLU A 70 -8.95 -5.40 -7.98
C GLU A 70 -8.34 -4.27 -7.14
N ALA A 71 -7.32 -3.58 -7.65
CA ALA A 71 -6.58 -2.57 -6.89
C ALA A 71 -7.24 -1.19 -6.87
N LEU A 72 -7.74 -0.70 -8.02
CA LEU A 72 -8.26 0.66 -8.12
C LEU A 72 -9.47 0.94 -7.21
N PRO A 73 -10.44 0.02 -7.03
CA PRO A 73 -11.53 0.25 -6.09
C PRO A 73 -11.05 0.51 -4.66
N LEU A 74 -10.06 -0.25 -4.19
CA LEU A 74 -9.44 -0.04 -2.87
C LEU A 74 -8.72 1.32 -2.82
N PHE A 75 -7.98 1.68 -3.87
CA PHE A 75 -7.22 2.93 -3.92
C PHE A 75 -8.14 4.15 -3.87
N TRP A 76 -9.25 4.11 -4.62
CA TRP A 76 -10.26 5.17 -4.57
C TRP A 76 -10.93 5.28 -3.21
N ALA A 77 -11.25 4.16 -2.56
CA ALA A 77 -11.82 4.17 -1.23
C ALA A 77 -10.88 4.81 -0.20
N VAL A 78 -9.58 4.49 -0.27
CA VAL A 78 -8.56 5.08 0.61
C VAL A 78 -8.35 6.56 0.30
N ALA A 79 -8.30 6.95 -0.97
CA ALA A 79 -8.20 8.35 -1.39
C ALA A 79 -9.38 9.19 -0.88
N ALA A 80 -10.61 8.66 -0.98
CA ALA A 80 -11.81 9.32 -0.48
C ALA A 80 -11.78 9.45 1.05
N ALA A 81 -11.40 8.39 1.77
CA ALA A 81 -11.29 8.41 3.22
C ALA A 81 -10.25 9.45 3.70
N GLU A 82 -9.10 9.52 3.03
CA GLU A 82 -8.03 10.47 3.36
C GLU A 82 -8.43 11.92 3.03
N SER A 83 -9.21 12.13 1.96
CA SER A 83 -9.76 13.45 1.63
C SER A 83 -10.79 13.93 2.66
N ALA A 84 -11.61 13.01 3.18
CA ALA A 84 -12.61 13.31 4.20
C ALA A 84 -11.98 13.54 5.58
N GLN A 85 -10.95 12.75 5.92
CA GLN A 85 -10.23 12.85 7.19
C GLN A 85 -8.75 12.48 6.99
N PRO A 86 -7.86 13.49 6.88
CA PRO A 86 -6.42 13.25 6.75
C PRO A 86 -5.91 12.40 7.92
N GLY A 87 -5.24 11.30 7.60
CA GLY A 87 -4.81 10.27 8.54
C GLY A 87 -3.45 9.66 8.21
N GLY A 88 -2.68 10.28 7.31
CA GLY A 88 -1.31 9.86 6.99
C GLY A 88 -1.23 8.65 6.07
N ARG A 89 -2.27 8.39 5.27
CA ARG A 89 -2.31 7.24 4.35
C ARG A 89 -1.87 7.59 2.93
N VAL A 90 -1.68 8.89 2.64
CA VAL A 90 -1.33 9.43 1.31
C VAL A 90 -0.04 8.80 0.77
N THR A 91 1.01 8.71 1.58
CA THR A 91 2.30 8.17 1.12
C THR A 91 2.21 6.70 0.71
N ASN A 92 1.49 5.89 1.48
CA ASN A 92 1.22 4.48 1.14
C ASN A 92 0.43 4.36 -0.17
N LEU A 93 -0.58 5.22 -0.35
CA LEU A 93 -1.39 5.25 -1.55
C LEU A 93 -0.57 5.64 -2.78
N ASN A 94 0.26 6.68 -2.69
CA ASN A 94 1.09 7.15 -3.80
C ASN A 94 2.15 6.10 -4.19
N TRP A 95 2.80 5.44 -3.21
CA TRP A 95 3.76 4.37 -3.50
C TRP A 95 3.11 3.18 -4.21
N THR A 96 2.01 2.67 -3.67
CA THR A 96 1.31 1.51 -4.25
C THR A 96 0.65 1.83 -5.60
N THR A 97 0.28 3.09 -5.84
CA THR A 97 -0.11 3.59 -7.16
C THR A 97 1.05 3.52 -8.15
N ALA A 98 2.25 3.98 -7.76
CA ALA A 98 3.42 3.89 -8.62
C ALA A 98 3.74 2.44 -9.01
N LEU A 99 3.72 1.54 -8.02
CA LEU A 99 3.96 0.11 -8.22
C LEU A 99 2.93 -0.51 -9.18
N LEU A 100 1.63 -0.27 -8.96
CA LEU A 100 0.57 -0.79 -9.81
C LEU A 100 0.73 -0.33 -11.27
N HIS A 101 0.89 0.97 -11.48
CA HIS A 101 0.96 1.53 -12.84
C HIS A 101 2.24 1.12 -13.58
N ASN A 102 3.36 0.90 -12.88
CA ASN A 102 4.55 0.28 -13.50
C ASN A 102 4.26 -1.16 -13.95
N GLY A 103 3.64 -1.97 -13.08
CA GLY A 103 3.24 -3.34 -13.42
C GLY A 103 2.26 -3.42 -14.60
N LEU A 104 1.45 -2.37 -14.81
CA LEU A 104 0.51 -2.25 -15.93
C LEU A 104 1.13 -1.64 -17.21
N GLY A 105 2.36 -1.15 -17.16
CA GLY A 105 3.00 -0.45 -18.28
C GLY A 105 2.54 1.00 -18.50
N ASP A 106 1.81 1.57 -17.55
CA ASP A 106 1.37 2.96 -17.52
C ASP A 106 2.42 3.85 -16.82
N TYR A 107 3.61 3.89 -17.42
CA TYR A 107 4.76 4.61 -16.87
C TYR A 107 4.54 6.11 -16.61
N PRO A 108 3.74 6.87 -17.41
CA PRO A 108 3.39 8.24 -17.06
C PRO A 108 2.68 8.37 -15.71
N ALA A 109 1.67 7.54 -15.45
CA ALA A 109 0.95 7.55 -14.18
C ALA A 109 1.84 7.08 -13.02
N ALA A 110 2.65 6.05 -13.26
CA ALA A 110 3.61 5.56 -12.27
C ALA A 110 4.62 6.64 -11.85
N LEU A 111 5.19 7.36 -12.82
CA LEU A 111 6.12 8.45 -12.58
C LEU A 111 5.48 9.60 -11.80
N ALA A 112 4.24 9.96 -12.12
CA ALA A 112 3.52 11.02 -11.41
C ALA A 112 3.27 10.64 -9.94
N ALA A 113 2.86 9.41 -9.67
CA ALA A 113 2.64 8.92 -8.32
C ALA A 113 3.94 8.83 -7.51
N ALA A 114 5.01 8.31 -8.12
CA ALA A 114 6.31 8.17 -7.46
C ALA A 114 6.92 9.53 -7.06
N ARG A 115 6.73 10.57 -7.88
CA ARG A 115 7.18 11.94 -7.56
C ARG A 115 6.50 12.48 -6.30
N ARG A 116 5.19 12.27 -6.15
CA ARG A 116 4.44 12.74 -4.97
C ARG A 116 5.02 12.16 -3.67
N VAL A 117 5.41 10.88 -3.65
CA VAL A 117 6.07 10.27 -2.48
C VAL A 117 7.39 10.96 -2.16
N LEU A 118 8.19 11.31 -3.17
CA LEU A 118 9.48 11.97 -2.94
C LEU A 118 9.30 13.41 -2.46
N ASP A 119 8.27 14.11 -2.94
CA ASP A 119 7.94 15.47 -2.49
C ASP A 119 7.50 15.49 -1.01
N ASP A 120 6.84 14.41 -0.54
CA ASP A 120 6.42 14.25 0.86
C ASP A 120 7.60 13.93 1.81
N GLY A 121 8.72 13.40 1.31
CA GLY A 121 9.97 13.24 2.06
C GLY A 121 10.00 12.15 3.15
N GLU A 122 8.97 11.31 3.26
CA GLU A 122 8.92 10.22 4.25
C GLU A 122 9.85 9.08 3.88
N LEU A 123 10.99 8.99 4.59
CA LEU A 123 12.09 8.05 4.33
C LEU A 123 11.66 6.58 4.21
N PHE A 124 10.62 6.17 4.94
CA PHE A 124 10.12 4.79 4.92
C PHE A 124 9.63 4.38 3.53
N HIS A 125 8.99 5.29 2.80
CA HIS A 125 8.42 5.02 1.48
C HIS A 125 9.37 5.36 0.33
N VAL A 126 10.33 6.25 0.56
CA VAL A 126 11.36 6.61 -0.42
C VAL A 126 12.13 5.36 -0.88
N GLY A 127 12.51 4.47 0.04
CA GLY A 127 13.25 3.24 -0.29
C GLY A 127 12.52 2.32 -1.27
N GLY A 128 11.21 2.13 -1.06
CA GLY A 128 10.36 1.32 -1.95
C GLY A 128 9.96 2.02 -3.24
N THR A 129 9.98 3.36 -3.28
CA THR A 129 9.49 4.14 -4.43
C THR A 129 10.58 4.48 -5.45
N LEU A 130 11.85 4.54 -5.03
CA LEU A 130 12.97 4.83 -5.93
C LEU A 130 13.08 3.85 -7.11
N PRO A 131 12.98 2.52 -6.93
CA PRO A 131 12.96 1.58 -8.05
C PRO A 131 11.83 1.89 -9.04
N GLU A 132 10.63 2.20 -8.54
CA GLU A 132 9.47 2.50 -9.38
C GLU A 132 9.68 3.76 -10.23
N LEU A 133 10.27 4.80 -9.65
CA LEU A 133 10.62 6.02 -10.37
C LEU A 133 11.70 5.78 -11.43
N ILE A 134 12.71 4.97 -11.11
CA ILE A 134 13.79 4.64 -12.04
C ILE A 134 13.24 3.89 -13.24
N GLU A 135 12.43 2.86 -13.00
CA GLU A 135 11.80 2.04 -14.05
C GLU A 135 10.92 2.89 -14.96
N ALA A 136 9.99 3.67 -14.39
CA ALA A 136 9.10 4.52 -15.17
C ALA A 136 9.88 5.53 -16.04
N ARG A 137 10.96 6.12 -15.51
CA ARG A 137 11.81 7.05 -16.28
C ARG A 137 12.59 6.36 -17.37
N ARG A 138 13.10 5.15 -17.13
CA ARG A 138 13.82 4.36 -18.13
C ARG A 138 12.89 4.02 -19.29
N GLN A 139 11.73 3.47 -19.00
CA GLN A 139 10.81 3.04 -20.05
C GLN A 139 10.20 4.20 -20.84
N LEU A 140 10.02 5.37 -20.22
CA LEU A 140 9.62 6.59 -20.95
C LEU A 140 10.72 7.14 -21.87
N ARG A 141 12.00 6.93 -21.54
CA ARG A 141 13.13 7.33 -22.40
C ARG A 141 13.33 6.38 -23.57
N ASP A 142 13.09 5.09 -23.34
CA ASP A 142 13.30 4.04 -24.35
C ASP A 142 12.08 3.82 -25.24
N ARG A 143 10.93 4.49 -24.96
CA ARG A 143 9.84 4.58 -25.91
C ARG A 143 10.35 5.34 -27.15
N PRO A 144 10.42 4.69 -28.34
CA PRO A 144 10.69 5.44 -29.56
C PRO A 144 9.62 6.53 -29.67
N LEU A 145 10.02 7.72 -30.12
CA LEU A 145 9.07 8.74 -30.54
C LEU A 145 8.18 8.09 -31.62
N SER A 146 7.03 7.55 -31.21
CA SER A 146 6.01 7.14 -32.15
C SER A 146 5.51 8.45 -32.76
N ALA A 147 6.06 8.78 -33.93
CA ALA A 147 5.44 9.72 -34.84
C ALA A 147 4.04 9.18 -35.17
N GLY A 148 3.02 9.98 -34.91
CA GLY A 148 1.61 9.67 -35.13
C GLY A 148 0.72 10.54 -34.28
#